data_AF-A0A1H5BSB6-F1
#
_entry.id   AF-A0A1H5BSB6-F1
#
_cell.length_a   1.000
_cell.length_b   1.000
_cell.length_c   1.000
_cell.angle_alpha   90.00
_cell.angle_beta   90.00
_cell.angle_gamma   90.00
#
_symmetry.space_group_name_H-M   'P 1'
#
loop_
_entity.id
_entity.type
_entity.pdbx_description
1 polymer ?
#
loop_
_entity_poly.entity_id
_entity_poly.type
_entity_poly.pdbx_seq_one_letter_code
_entity_poly.pdbx_strand_id
1 'polypeptide(L)' 'MSTAREQPDPRATLRSGLPDRYLTPDDIAVIFKVPKETVYQWRRKHVGPPGFRIGKYVRYDPAAVHAYVTQRTADDRTAA' A
#
# COMPACT_ATOMS: atom_id res chain seq x y z
N MET A 1 -1.25 14.82 26.36
CA MET A 1 -1.65 14.55 24.96
C MET A 1 -0.59 13.66 24.36
N SER A 2 -0.74 12.34 24.52
CA SER A 2 0.28 11.36 24.13
C SER A 2 -0.15 10.73 22.82
N THR A 3 0.55 11.07 21.73
CA THR A 3 0.41 10.40 20.45
C THR A 3 0.99 8.99 20.59
N ALA A 4 0.16 8.04 21.00
CA ALA A 4 0.50 6.62 20.98
C ALA A 4 0.61 6.16 19.52
N ARG A 5 1.78 6.37 18.90
CA ARG A 5 2.22 5.54 17.78
C ARG A 5 2.62 4.20 18.38
N GLU A 6 1.64 3.32 18.56
CA GLU A 6 1.85 1.92 18.88
C GLU A 6 2.74 1.31 17.79
N GLN A 7 4.02 1.10 18.15
CA GLN A 7 4.91 0.21 17.43
C GLN A 7 4.44 -1.23 17.65
N PRO A 8 4.49 -2.09 16.62
CA PRO A 8 4.02 -3.46 16.73
C PRO A 8 5.11 -4.38 17.29
N ASP A 9 4.82 -5.08 18.39
CA ASP A 9 5.55 -6.29 18.83
C ASP A 9 4.56 -7.12 19.65
N PRO A 10 4.22 -8.39 19.28
CA PRO A 10 5.09 -9.54 19.57
C PRO A 10 4.79 -10.77 18.66
N ARG A 11 4.69 -10.56 17.35
CA ARG A 11 4.54 -11.66 16.34
C ARG A 11 5.34 -11.39 15.06
N ALA A 12 6.63 -11.11 15.20
CA ALA A 12 7.65 -11.59 14.27
C ALA A 12 7.63 -13.14 14.07
N THR A 13 6.56 -13.80 14.51
CA THR A 13 6.44 -15.14 15.04
C THR A 13 5.31 -15.81 14.30
N LEU A 14 5.46 -15.96 12.99
CA LEU A 14 4.94 -17.12 12.22
C LEU A 14 5.56 -17.29 10.83
N ARG A 15 6.64 -16.56 10.51
CA ARG A 15 7.56 -16.78 9.37
C ARG A 15 7.03 -16.43 7.96
N SER A 16 7.85 -15.68 7.20
CA SER A 16 7.93 -15.69 5.73
C SER A 16 7.04 -14.75 4.88
N GLY A 17 6.88 -13.47 5.26
CA GLY A 17 6.71 -12.40 4.24
C GLY A 17 5.39 -11.62 4.19
N LEU A 18 4.59 -11.56 5.27
CA LEU A 18 3.36 -10.76 5.32
C LEU A 18 3.44 -9.62 6.37
N PRO A 19 2.85 -8.44 6.09
CA PRO A 19 2.94 -7.22 6.90
C PRO A 19 1.96 -7.21 8.07
N ASP A 20 2.31 -6.46 9.12
CA ASP A 20 1.53 -6.31 10.36
C ASP A 20 0.13 -5.72 10.15
N ARG A 21 -0.04 -4.88 9.12
CA ARG A 21 -1.32 -4.30 8.72
C ARG A 21 -1.45 -4.14 7.21
N TYR A 22 -2.55 -4.65 6.65
CA TYR A 22 -2.92 -4.39 5.27
C TYR A 22 -3.70 -3.09 5.11
N LEU A 23 -3.25 -2.27 4.18
CA LEU A 23 -3.87 -1.02 3.80
C LEU A 23 -5.15 -1.30 3.00
N THR A 24 -6.15 -0.46 3.20
CA THR A 24 -7.40 -0.45 2.45
C THR A 24 -7.30 0.54 1.27
N PRO A 25 -8.23 0.51 0.30
CA PRO A 25 -8.28 1.52 -0.75
C PRO A 25 -8.43 2.95 -0.20
N ASP A 26 -9.01 3.08 0.99
CA ASP A 26 -9.18 4.34 1.70
C ASP A 26 -7.83 4.87 2.22
N ASP A 27 -7.03 3.99 2.83
CA ASP A 27 -5.68 4.34 3.26
C ASP A 27 -4.80 4.77 2.07
N ILE A 28 -4.91 4.09 0.91
CA ILE A 28 -4.21 4.48 -0.31
C ILE A 28 -4.65 5.87 -0.79
N ALA A 29 -5.95 6.16 -0.76
CA ALA A 29 -6.48 7.47 -1.12
C ALA A 29 -5.89 8.57 -0.23
N VAL A 30 -5.80 8.32 1.08
CA VAL A 30 -5.18 9.23 2.06
C VAL A 30 -3.68 9.40 1.82
N ILE A 31 -2.94 8.30 1.63
CA ILE A 31 -1.47 8.31 1.44
C ILE A 31 -1.07 9.11 0.21
N PHE A 32 -1.73 8.84 -0.93
CA PHE A 32 -1.42 9.50 -2.19
C PHE A 32 -2.15 10.84 -2.36
N LYS A 33 -2.97 11.25 -1.37
CA LYS A 33 -3.88 12.41 -1.46
C LYS A 33 -4.70 12.43 -2.74
N VAL A 34 -5.20 11.27 -3.17
CA VAL A 34 -6.04 11.12 -4.34
C VAL A 34 -7.45 10.70 -3.94
N PRO A 35 -8.48 11.03 -4.75
CA PRO A 35 -9.81 10.49 -4.52
C PRO A 35 -9.82 8.95 -4.53
N LYS A 36 -10.66 8.35 -3.70
CA LYS A 36 -10.87 6.89 -3.65
C LYS A 36 -11.28 6.31 -5.00
N GLU A 37 -12.06 7.06 -5.77
CA GLU A 37 -12.43 6.70 -7.15
C GLU A 37 -11.20 6.53 -8.04
N THR A 38 -10.19 7.39 -7.89
CA THR A 38 -8.92 7.26 -8.61
C THR A 38 -8.22 5.95 -8.27
N VAL A 39 -8.24 5.53 -7.00
CA VAL A 39 -7.71 4.22 -6.57
C VAL A 39 -8.45 3.05 -7.23
N TYR A 40 -9.78 3.15 -7.42
CA TYR A 40 -10.53 2.16 -8.18
C TYR A 40 -10.21 2.19 -9.67
N GLN A 41 -10.01 3.38 -10.26
CA GLN A 41 -9.61 3.52 -11.66
C GLN A 41 -8.23 2.91 -11.92
N TRP A 42 -7.28 3.14 -11.02
CA TRP A 42 -5.95 2.52 -11.01
C TRP A 42 -6.04 0.99 -11.11
N ARG A 43 -6.94 0.39 -10.32
CA ARG A 43 -7.18 -1.05 -10.37
C ARG A 43 -7.75 -1.52 -11.71
N ARG A 44 -8.67 -0.76 -12.32
CA ARG A 44 -9.24 -1.08 -13.65
C ARG A 44 -8.19 -0.94 -14.76
N LYS A 45 -7.32 0.05 -14.64
CA LYS A 45 -6.27 0.35 -15.63
C LYS A 45 -4.96 -0.41 -15.36
N HIS A 46 -4.90 -1.23 -14.32
CA HIS A 46 -3.71 -1.97 -13.89
C HIS A 46 -2.49 -1.04 -13.66
N VAL A 47 -2.75 0.20 -13.26
CA VAL A 47 -1.74 1.23 -12.99
C VAL A 47 -1.86 1.62 -11.53
N GLY A 48 -0.83 1.36 -10.73
CA GLY A 48 -0.83 1.69 -9.31
C GLY A 48 -0.12 0.65 -8.46
N PRO A 49 -0.08 0.84 -7.14
CA PRO A 49 0.53 -0.12 -6.23
C PRO A 49 -0.20 -1.47 -6.30
N PRO A 50 0.53 -2.59 -6.22
CA PRO A 50 -0.05 -3.92 -6.31
C PRO A 50 -0.99 -4.16 -5.12
N GLY A 51 -2.25 -4.44 -5.43
CA GLY A 51 -3.27 -4.79 -4.44
C GLY A 51 -3.85 -6.16 -4.76
N PHE A 52 -4.08 -6.96 -3.72
CA PHE A 52 -4.66 -8.30 -3.85
C PHE A 52 -6.13 -8.31 -3.39
N ARG A 53 -6.93 -9.17 -4.02
CA ARG A 53 -8.35 -9.32 -3.72
C ARG A 53 -8.52 -10.36 -2.62
N ILE A 54 -9.18 -9.98 -1.52
CA ILE A 54 -9.63 -10.88 -0.47
C ILE A 54 -11.17 -10.85 -0.46
N GLY A 55 -11.78 -11.81 -1.16
CA GLY A 55 -13.24 -11.84 -1.35
C GLY A 55 -13.75 -10.56 -2.05
N LYS A 56 -14.66 -9.83 -1.39
CA LYS A 56 -15.19 -8.54 -1.89
C LYS A 56 -14.27 -7.34 -1.61
N TYR A 57 -13.26 -7.51 -0.76
CA TYR A 57 -12.38 -6.43 -0.33
C TYR A 57 -11.06 -6.46 -1.09
N VAL A 58 -10.48 -5.28 -1.31
CA VAL A 58 -9.13 -5.12 -1.86
C VAL A 58 -8.22 -4.69 -0.73
N ARG A 59 -7.06 -5.32 -0.65
CA ARG A 59 -6.04 -5.00 0.35
C ARG A 59 -4.71 -4.74 -0.34
N TYR A 60 -3.97 -3.83 0.25
CA TYR A 60 -2.65 -3.42 -0.22
C TYR A 60 -1.63 -3.71 0.87
N ASP A 61 -0.50 -4.23 0.43
CA ASP A 61 0.64 -4.46 1.29
C ASP A 61 1.46 -3.15 1.40
N PRO A 62 1.73 -2.63 2.60
CA PRO A 62 2.49 -1.38 2.76
C PRO A 62 3.91 -1.47 2.21
N ALA A 63 4.58 -2.62 2.30
CA ALA A 63 5.92 -2.81 1.72
C ALA A 63 5.86 -2.83 0.19
N ALA A 64 4.83 -3.46 -0.38
CA ALA A 64 4.63 -3.48 -1.83
C ALA A 64 4.24 -2.09 -2.38
N VAL A 65 3.47 -1.30 -1.62
CA VAL A 65 3.16 0.11 -1.95
C VAL A 65 4.45 0.94 -1.94
N HIS A 66 5.30 0.77 -0.94
CA HIS A 66 6.59 1.46 -0.86
C HIS A 66 7.54 1.08 -2.01
N ALA A 67 7.63 -0.23 -2.31
CA ALA A 67 8.42 -0.74 -3.43
C ALA A 67 7.92 -0.18 -4.77
N TYR A 68 6.61 -0.10 -4.97
CA TYR A 68 6.01 0.48 -6.17
C TYR A 68 6.39 1.96 -6.35
N VAL A 69 6.32 2.76 -5.28
CA VAL A 69 6.72 4.18 -5.35
C VAL A 69 8.20 4.30 -5.67
N THR A 70 9.05 3.52 -5.01
CA THR A 70 10.50 3.50 -5.24
C THR A 70 10.82 3.14 -6.69
N GLN A 71 10.18 2.10 -7.23
CA GLN A 71 10.33 1.68 -8.62
C GLN A 71 9.86 2.78 -9.59
N ARG A 72 8.73 3.43 -9.31
CA ARG A 72 8.20 4.52 -10.16
C ARG A 72 9.08 5.76 -10.16
N THR A 73 9.65 6.13 -9.02
CA THR A 73 10.60 7.24 -8.95
C THR A 73 11.91 6.91 -9.67
N ALA A 74 12.35 5.65 -9.65
CA ALA A 74 13.52 5.21 -10.40
C ALA A 74 13.28 5.20 -11.92
N ASP A 75 12.11 4.70 -12.36
CA ASP A 75 11.69 4.69 -13.76
C ASP A 75 11.58 6.11 -14.34
N ASP A 76 10.97 7.03 -13.59
CA ASP A 76 10.90 8.47 -13.91
C ASP A 76 12.30 9.09 -14.06
N ARG A 77 13.22 8.78 -13.13
CA ARG A 77 14.61 9.27 -13.19
C ARG A 77 15.43 8.71 -14.34
N THR A 78 15.05 7.56 -14.89
CA THR A 78 15.79 6.92 -16.01
C THR A 78 15.24 7.38 -17.35
N ALA A 79 14.07 8.03 -17.37
CA ALA A 79 13.45 8.64 -18.54
C ALA A 79 13.83 10.12 -18.75
N ALA A 80 14.68 10.69 -17.88
CA ALA A 80 15.20 12.05 -17.95
C ALA A 80 16.69 12.05 -18.33
#